data_AF-A0A812WLL8-F1
#
_entry.id   AF-A0A812WLL8-F1
#
_cell.length_a   1.000
_cell.length_b   1.000
_cell.length_c   1.000
_cell.angle_alpha   90.00
_cell.angle_beta   90.00
_cell.angle_gamma   90.00
#
_symmetry.space_group_name_H-M   'P 1'
#
loop_
_entity.id
_entity.type
_entity.pdbx_description
1 polymer ?
#
loop_
_entity_poly.entity_id
_entity_poly.type
_entity_poly.pdbx_seq_one_letter_code
_entity_poly.pdbx_strand_id
1 'polypeptide(L)'
;MELPRWSGRRLRFPAASADESFALLLRGWASAGIQSCRRAVAVCHGRVMETAIPTHDFQRGLNRGATGTSTSCAAHSERCEPTPCRASRAGLFLGHRHEVSGGAKQRTGQSVLGGPWSSIHGGWKLAPTLSVATNVFHWTQNVHLARQLEFHDDLVMFPDICHSAQLPKPATACIRSTLQVLAAEMGFGASFVEARGKGCVRMTLASQGKLQYTVDGACRPPFSKMQFEDSFVHFPELGTTAKLPQAEAAELRAQLQDLAVAASVAVQFRDSRGAVRVFCADDRLLQCSLDGDVKPTFQQMTFMQDGSVDFPEIGQSFQLPEGLESPLRRQLQELACKAHLGVMFRGARGTSGSLLRFHVSSQCLQYTVDGSWRAPIQQMCFSEDGMVAFPELQKTVRMPEEDAESLRIMLQDLANLAGLGTCFVEPQGRRSIRVSIAGDGLLQYSVNGSWRPCFRELHVREDGWLEIPELGKSAKLPDGQATALAHRLQELQRASQGRPQGPSETGPALWLVVDAGCVQLTSQDRD
;
A
#
# COMPACT_ATOMS: atom_id res chain seq x y z
N MET A 1 -59.18 -3.48 -31.12
CA MET A 1 -57.78 -3.15 -31.42
C MET A 1 -56.93 -4.17 -30.67
N GLU A 2 -56.61 -5.28 -31.34
CA GLU A 2 -55.92 -6.43 -30.73
C GLU A 2 -54.40 -6.29 -30.89
N LEU A 3 -53.66 -6.57 -29.82
CA LEU A 3 -52.20 -6.58 -29.81
C LEU A 3 -51.66 -7.87 -30.47
N PRO A 4 -50.52 -7.82 -31.19
CA PRO A 4 -50.01 -8.97 -31.94
C PRO A 4 -49.34 -10.00 -31.02
N ARG A 5 -49.71 -11.28 -31.21
CA ARG A 5 -49.05 -12.44 -30.61
C ARG A 5 -47.67 -12.65 -31.24
N TRP A 6 -46.62 -12.65 -30.42
CA TRP A 6 -45.27 -13.06 -30.83
C TRP A 6 -45.17 -14.59 -30.80
N SER A 7 -45.02 -15.20 -31.98
CA SER A 7 -44.73 -16.62 -32.13
C SER A 7 -43.25 -16.90 -31.82
N GLY A 8 -42.99 -17.80 -30.88
CA GLY A 8 -41.63 -18.21 -30.51
C GLY A 8 -40.91 -18.94 -31.65
N ARG A 9 -39.93 -18.27 -32.27
CA ARG A 9 -38.88 -18.94 -33.05
C ARG A 9 -37.64 -19.10 -32.16
N ARG A 10 -37.21 -20.35 -31.94
CA ARG A 10 -35.92 -20.66 -31.33
C ARG A 10 -34.81 -20.33 -32.33
N LEU A 11 -34.02 -19.31 -32.03
CA LEU A 11 -32.75 -19.07 -32.72
C LEU A 11 -31.69 -19.98 -32.08
N ARG A 12 -31.15 -20.92 -32.87
CA ARG A 12 -29.94 -21.67 -32.52
C ARG A 12 -28.73 -20.86 -32.97
N PHE A 13 -27.88 -20.45 -32.04
CA PHE A 13 -26.58 -19.88 -32.34
C PHE A 13 -25.50 -20.95 -32.21
N PRO A 14 -24.51 -21.01 -33.12
CA PRO A 14 -23.37 -21.92 -32.99
C PRO A 14 -22.50 -21.51 -31.78
N ALA A 15 -21.95 -22.49 -31.07
CA ALA A 15 -21.28 -22.33 -29.78
C ALA A 15 -20.10 -21.33 -29.76
N ALA A 16 -19.49 -21.03 -30.92
CA ALA A 16 -18.42 -20.04 -31.03
C ALA A 16 -18.91 -18.57 -31.04
N SER A 17 -20.22 -18.33 -31.18
CA SER A 17 -20.83 -16.98 -31.20
C SER A 17 -21.59 -16.62 -29.91
N ALA A 18 -21.59 -17.54 -28.94
CA ALA A 18 -22.35 -17.38 -27.70
C ALA A 18 -21.72 -16.33 -26.77
N ASP A 19 -20.40 -16.18 -26.74
CA ASP A 19 -19.72 -15.21 -25.88
C ASP A 19 -19.96 -13.76 -26.32
N GLU A 20 -19.94 -13.48 -27.62
CA GLU A 20 -20.26 -12.14 -28.15
C GLU A 20 -21.76 -11.82 -28.02
N SER A 21 -22.63 -12.78 -28.31
CA SER A 21 -24.08 -12.60 -28.18
C SER A 21 -24.50 -12.40 -26.72
N PHE A 22 -23.86 -13.11 -25.79
CA PHE A 22 -24.07 -12.95 -24.36
C PHE A 22 -23.50 -11.64 -23.84
N ALA A 23 -22.30 -11.23 -24.28
CA ALA A 23 -21.73 -9.92 -23.96
C ALA A 23 -22.59 -8.76 -24.49
N LEU A 24 -23.19 -8.88 -25.68
CA LEU A 24 -24.13 -7.90 -26.22
C LEU A 24 -25.44 -7.83 -25.42
N LEU A 25 -25.94 -8.98 -24.96
CA LEU A 25 -27.11 -9.05 -24.08
C LEU A 25 -26.84 -8.39 -22.72
N LEU A 26 -25.67 -8.66 -22.13
CA LEU A 26 -25.24 -8.03 -20.88
C LEU A 26 -24.98 -6.53 -21.04
N ARG A 27 -24.38 -6.09 -22.14
CA ARG A 27 -24.23 -4.65 -22.45
C ARG A 27 -25.58 -3.97 -22.67
N GLY A 28 -26.52 -4.64 -23.33
CA GLY A 28 -27.89 -4.15 -23.49
C GLY A 28 -28.62 -4.02 -22.16
N TRP A 29 -28.45 -4.99 -21.24
CA TRP A 29 -29.03 -4.94 -19.90
C TRP A 29 -28.36 -3.91 -19.00
N ALA A 30 -27.04 -3.78 -19.05
CA ALA A 30 -26.29 -2.71 -18.39
C ALA A 30 -26.77 -1.33 -18.87
N SER A 31 -26.85 -1.12 -20.19
CA SER A 31 -27.32 0.13 -20.78
C SER A 31 -28.77 0.45 -20.40
N ALA A 32 -29.66 -0.56 -20.38
CA ALA A 32 -31.05 -0.39 -19.96
C ALA A 32 -31.17 -0.12 -18.44
N GLY A 33 -30.35 -0.78 -17.62
CA GLY A 33 -30.25 -0.53 -16.18
C GLY A 33 -29.76 0.89 -15.88
N ILE A 34 -28.71 1.34 -16.57
CA ILE A 34 -28.16 2.71 -16.46
C ILE A 34 -29.21 3.75 -16.86
N GLN A 35 -29.96 3.53 -17.96
CA GLN A 35 -31.04 4.44 -18.37
C GLN A 35 -32.22 4.44 -17.39
N SER A 36 -32.57 3.28 -16.82
CA SER A 36 -33.65 3.15 -15.83
C SER A 36 -33.28 3.82 -14.49
N CYS A 37 -32.03 3.68 -14.04
CA CYS A 37 -31.52 4.34 -12.84
C CYS A 37 -31.33 5.85 -13.03
N ARG A 38 -30.85 6.31 -14.19
CA ARG A 38 -30.82 7.76 -14.51
C ARG A 38 -32.22 8.37 -14.55
N ARG A 39 -33.24 7.64 -15.03
CA ARG A 39 -34.65 8.06 -14.93
C ARG A 39 -35.15 8.07 -13.48
N ALA A 40 -34.79 7.09 -12.66
CA ALA A 40 -35.18 7.07 -11.25
C ALA A 40 -34.57 8.24 -10.46
N VAL A 41 -33.28 8.57 -10.69
CA VAL A 41 -32.60 9.72 -10.06
C VAL A 41 -33.20 11.06 -10.55
N ALA A 42 -33.56 11.17 -11.84
CA ALA A 42 -34.27 12.34 -12.36
C ALA A 42 -35.70 12.48 -11.81
N VAL A 43 -36.39 11.37 -11.53
CA VAL A 43 -37.73 11.37 -10.90
C VAL A 43 -37.64 11.74 -9.41
N CYS A 44 -36.53 11.46 -8.73
CA CYS A 44 -36.30 11.91 -7.36
C CYS A 44 -36.00 13.43 -7.23
N HIS A 45 -35.49 14.08 -8.29
CA HIS A 45 -35.24 15.53 -8.32
C HIS A 45 -36.42 16.37 -8.86
N GLY A 46 -37.52 15.73 -9.28
CA GLY A 46 -38.64 16.39 -9.96
C GLY A 46 -40.01 16.18 -9.29
N ARG A 47 -40.14 16.47 -7.99
CA ARG A 47 -41.44 16.70 -7.33
C ARG A 47 -41.34 17.73 -6.20
N VAL A 48 -41.63 18.99 -6.52
CA VAL A 48 -42.22 19.94 -5.57
C VAL A 48 -43.53 20.41 -6.20
N MET A 49 -44.65 20.06 -5.58
CA MET A 49 -45.96 20.57 -5.96
C MET A 49 -46.09 22.04 -5.55
N GLU A 50 -46.68 22.80 -6.46
CA GLU A 50 -47.17 24.16 -6.29
C GLU A 50 -48.13 24.26 -5.11
N THR A 51 -47.89 25.23 -4.22
CA THR A 51 -48.96 25.92 -3.49
C THR A 51 -48.68 27.43 -3.52
N ALA A 52 -49.75 28.17 -3.80
CA ALA A 52 -49.77 29.55 -4.23
C ALA A 52 -49.33 30.57 -3.17
N ILE A 53 -48.77 31.66 -3.69
CA ILE A 53 -48.36 32.91 -3.05
C ILE A 53 -49.63 33.70 -2.60
N PRO A 54 -49.55 34.52 -1.53
CA PRO A 54 -49.54 35.96 -1.80
C PRO A 54 -48.36 36.69 -1.13
N THR A 55 -47.86 37.61 -1.91
CA THR A 55 -46.81 38.62 -1.70
C THR A 55 -47.08 39.55 -0.52
N HIS A 56 -46.02 39.93 0.21
CA HIS A 56 -45.87 41.29 0.71
C HIS A 56 -44.39 41.65 0.86
N ASP A 57 -44.06 42.84 0.34
CA ASP A 57 -42.79 43.55 0.38
C ASP A 57 -42.22 43.74 1.79
N PHE A 58 -40.88 43.73 1.93
CA PHE A 58 -40.18 44.91 2.48
C PHE A 58 -38.66 44.86 2.22
N GLN A 59 -38.15 46.03 1.85
CA GLN A 59 -36.78 46.37 1.50
C GLN A 59 -35.89 46.69 2.72
N ARG A 60 -34.56 46.56 2.50
CA ARG A 60 -33.44 47.34 3.08
C ARG A 60 -33.01 47.11 4.55
N GLY A 61 -31.71 46.82 4.71
CA GLY A 61 -30.79 47.84 5.23
C GLY A 61 -29.83 47.49 6.39
N LEU A 62 -28.53 47.75 6.14
CA LEU A 62 -27.44 48.18 7.06
C LEU A 62 -26.79 47.10 7.95
N ASN A 63 -25.48 46.80 7.84
CA ASN A 63 -24.23 47.54 8.15
C ASN A 63 -23.93 47.83 9.63
N ARG A 64 -22.67 47.49 10.02
CA ARG A 64 -21.90 47.77 11.27
C ARG A 64 -22.27 46.87 12.46
N GLY A 65 -21.37 46.23 13.21
CA GLY A 65 -19.94 46.43 13.45
C GLY A 65 -19.75 46.92 14.89
N ALA A 66 -19.25 46.08 15.81
CA ALA A 66 -18.46 46.47 16.99
C ALA A 66 -18.07 45.26 17.87
N THR A 67 -16.82 45.34 18.31
CA THR A 67 -16.07 44.69 19.39
C THR A 67 -16.84 44.36 20.68
N GLY A 68 -16.43 43.27 21.35
CA GLY A 68 -16.73 43.02 22.77
C GLY A 68 -16.10 41.72 23.29
N THR A 69 -15.17 41.85 24.23
CA THR A 69 -14.43 40.80 24.94
C THR A 69 -15.21 40.14 26.08
N SER A 70 -14.86 38.88 26.34
CA SER A 70 -14.93 38.10 27.61
C SER A 70 -16.31 37.78 28.22
N THR A 71 -16.65 36.50 28.36
CA THR A 71 -16.40 35.68 29.57
C THR A 71 -17.10 34.33 29.45
N SER A 72 -16.58 33.37 30.23
CA SER A 72 -16.97 31.98 30.40
C SER A 72 -18.46 31.72 30.63
N CYS A 73 -18.97 30.64 30.05
CA CYS A 73 -19.96 29.77 30.67
C CYS A 73 -19.74 28.32 30.22
N ALA A 74 -19.58 27.44 31.20
CA ALA A 74 -19.64 25.99 31.05
C ALA A 74 -21.06 25.55 30.68
N ALA A 75 -21.19 24.61 29.75
CA ALA A 75 -22.43 23.85 29.56
C ALA A 75 -22.13 22.45 29.02
N HIS A 76 -22.83 21.50 29.61
CA HIS A 76 -22.79 20.05 29.47
C HIS A 76 -22.78 19.54 28.01
N SER A 77 -21.88 18.59 27.72
CA SER A 77 -22.04 17.67 26.58
C SER A 77 -22.66 16.36 27.08
N GLU A 78 -23.89 16.08 26.67
CA GLU A 78 -24.50 14.76 26.78
C GLU A 78 -23.72 13.76 25.91
N ARG A 79 -23.21 12.71 26.55
CA ARG A 79 -22.63 11.54 25.87
C ARG A 79 -23.75 10.61 25.44
N CYS A 80 -23.88 10.39 24.13
CA CYS A 80 -24.52 9.18 23.63
C CYS A 80 -23.46 8.07 23.54
N GLU A 81 -23.58 7.07 24.40
CA GLU A 81 -22.83 5.81 24.30
C GLU A 81 -23.48 4.89 23.25
N PRO A 82 -22.70 4.21 22.38
CA PRO A 82 -23.15 3.00 21.72
C PRO A 82 -22.67 1.76 22.50
N THR A 83 -23.64 0.92 22.84
CA THR A 83 -23.52 -0.39 23.47
C THR A 83 -22.67 -1.36 22.63
N PRO A 84 -21.78 -2.18 23.23
CA PRO A 84 -21.03 -3.20 22.49
C PRO A 84 -21.81 -4.51 22.34
N CYS A 85 -21.89 -5.03 21.12
CA CYS A 85 -22.35 -6.40 20.86
C CYS A 85 -21.27 -7.41 21.30
N ARG A 86 -21.67 -8.33 22.19
CA ARG A 86 -20.90 -9.48 22.67
C ARG A 86 -20.47 -10.40 21.51
N ALA A 87 -19.17 -10.67 21.41
CA ALA A 87 -18.63 -11.85 20.73
C ALA A 87 -18.37 -12.96 21.77
N SER A 88 -18.98 -14.12 21.56
CA SER A 88 -18.84 -15.29 22.42
C SER A 88 -17.49 -15.99 22.20
N ARG A 89 -16.78 -16.19 23.31
CA ARG A 89 -15.65 -17.12 23.47
C ARG A 89 -16.10 -18.57 23.21
N ALA A 90 -15.30 -19.33 22.47
CA ALA A 90 -15.21 -20.77 22.61
C ALA A 90 -13.73 -21.15 22.67
N GLY A 91 -13.36 -21.81 23.78
CA GLY A 91 -12.00 -22.14 24.16
C GLY A 91 -11.47 -23.41 23.49
N LEU A 92 -10.15 -23.44 23.41
CA LEU A 92 -9.30 -24.59 23.11
C LEU A 92 -9.45 -25.68 24.18
N PHE A 93 -9.47 -26.95 23.76
CA PHE A 93 -9.02 -28.08 24.56
C PHE A 93 -8.01 -28.91 23.75
N LEU A 94 -6.85 -29.12 24.36
CA LEU A 94 -5.79 -30.05 23.94
C LEU A 94 -6.19 -31.49 24.29
N GLY A 95 -5.76 -32.45 23.46
CA GLY A 95 -5.85 -33.87 23.81
C GLY A 95 -5.27 -34.80 22.75
N HIS A 96 -4.04 -35.25 23.00
CA HIS A 96 -3.33 -36.35 22.33
C HIS A 96 -4.18 -37.57 21.94
N ARG A 97 -3.86 -38.23 20.81
CA ARG A 97 -3.37 -39.63 20.83
C ARG A 97 -2.93 -40.18 19.46
N HIS A 98 -1.75 -40.80 19.53
CA HIS A 98 -1.17 -41.94 18.80
C HIS A 98 -1.98 -42.69 17.73
N GLU A 99 -1.23 -43.03 16.67
CA GLU A 99 -1.39 -44.17 15.78
C GLU A 99 -1.72 -45.49 16.53
N VAL A 100 -2.48 -46.38 15.90
CA VAL A 100 -2.06 -47.76 15.55
C VAL A 100 -3.20 -48.46 14.78
N SER A 101 -2.73 -49.33 13.88
CA SER A 101 -3.31 -50.25 12.90
C SER A 101 -4.60 -51.05 13.18
N GLY A 102 -5.13 -51.61 12.07
CA GLY A 102 -6.07 -52.74 12.02
C GLY A 102 -7.36 -52.36 11.29
N GLY A 103 -7.82 -52.97 10.20
CA GLY A 103 -7.67 -54.34 9.75
C GLY A 103 -9.05 -54.99 9.60
N ALA A 104 -9.62 -54.88 8.39
CA ALA A 104 -10.52 -55.82 7.70
C ALA A 104 -11.84 -56.39 8.32
N LYS A 105 -12.79 -56.61 7.38
CA LYS A 105 -13.93 -57.58 7.35
C LYS A 105 -15.18 -57.22 8.18
N GLN A 106 -16.32 -56.93 7.54
CA GLN A 106 -17.29 -57.78 6.81
C GLN A 106 -18.49 -58.18 7.69
N ARG A 107 -19.68 -58.14 7.04
CA ARG A 107 -20.90 -58.95 7.25
C ARG A 107 -22.09 -58.40 8.08
N THR A 108 -23.12 -58.06 7.30
CA THR A 108 -24.51 -58.60 7.26
C THR A 108 -25.52 -58.35 8.39
N GLY A 109 -26.74 -57.99 7.96
CA GLY A 109 -28.04 -58.17 8.64
C GLY A 109 -28.97 -56.99 8.31
N GLN A 110 -29.86 -57.06 7.30
CA GLN A 110 -31.30 -57.45 7.41
C GLN A 110 -31.99 -56.83 8.63
N SER A 111 -33.20 -56.28 8.62
CA SER A 111 -34.26 -55.86 7.68
C SER A 111 -35.27 -55.13 8.62
N VAL A 112 -36.19 -54.23 8.24
CA VAL A 112 -37.50 -54.55 7.66
C VAL A 112 -38.39 -53.30 7.86
N LEU A 113 -39.29 -53.07 6.89
CA LEU A 113 -40.58 -52.35 6.94
C LEU A 113 -40.63 -50.82 7.12
N GLY A 114 -41.22 -50.17 6.10
CA GLY A 114 -41.89 -48.87 6.24
C GLY A 114 -41.91 -48.00 4.98
N GLY A 115 -42.60 -48.41 3.92
CA GLY A 115 -43.21 -47.47 2.96
C GLY A 115 -44.74 -47.45 3.17
N PRO A 116 -45.53 -46.66 2.41
CA PRO A 116 -45.16 -45.61 1.46
C PRO A 116 -46.04 -44.35 1.56
N TRP A 117 -45.51 -43.13 1.35
CA TRP A 117 -46.31 -42.02 0.81
C TRP A 117 -45.52 -41.30 -0.27
N SER A 118 -46.07 -41.37 -1.48
CA SER A 118 -45.65 -40.72 -2.71
C SER A 118 -45.96 -39.22 -2.67
N SER A 119 -45.03 -38.40 -3.13
CA SER A 119 -45.40 -37.21 -3.91
C SER A 119 -44.31 -36.83 -4.89
N ILE A 120 -44.77 -36.78 -6.14
CA ILE A 120 -44.07 -36.40 -7.35
C ILE A 120 -43.91 -34.87 -7.32
N HIS A 121 -42.68 -34.39 -7.23
CA HIS A 121 -42.35 -33.06 -7.75
C HIS A 121 -41.16 -33.16 -8.70
N GLY A 122 -41.48 -33.04 -9.99
CA GLY A 122 -40.53 -32.94 -11.07
C GLY A 122 -39.66 -31.70 -10.90
N GLY A 123 -38.38 -31.93 -10.66
CA GLY A 123 -37.36 -30.89 -10.68
C GLY A 123 -37.17 -30.38 -12.10
N TRP A 124 -37.64 -29.16 -12.36
CA TRP A 124 -37.18 -28.37 -13.49
C TRP A 124 -35.73 -27.98 -13.22
N LYS A 125 -34.77 -28.70 -13.82
CA LYS A 125 -33.41 -28.18 -13.94
C LYS A 125 -33.46 -26.96 -14.86
N LEU A 126 -33.53 -25.77 -14.26
CA LEU A 126 -33.31 -24.51 -14.96
C LEU A 126 -31.96 -24.60 -15.68
N ALA A 127 -31.97 -24.27 -16.97
CA ALA A 127 -30.78 -24.32 -17.81
C ALA A 127 -29.66 -23.45 -17.19
N PRO A 128 -28.38 -23.87 -17.26
CA PRO A 128 -27.26 -23.14 -16.66
C PRO A 128 -27.16 -21.68 -17.11
N THR A 129 -27.66 -21.35 -18.32
CA THR A 129 -27.74 -19.98 -18.84
C THR A 129 -28.67 -19.05 -18.07
N LEU A 130 -29.79 -19.55 -17.51
CA LEU A 130 -30.70 -18.76 -16.67
C LEU A 130 -30.09 -18.44 -15.31
N SER A 131 -29.33 -19.37 -14.72
CA SER A 131 -28.62 -19.14 -13.46
C SER A 131 -27.53 -18.06 -13.61
N VAL A 132 -26.80 -18.05 -14.73
CA VAL A 132 -25.80 -17.01 -15.00
C VAL A 132 -26.48 -15.65 -15.18
N ALA A 133 -27.60 -15.57 -15.91
CA ALA A 133 -28.32 -14.31 -16.11
C ALA A 133 -28.86 -13.70 -14.80
N THR A 134 -29.44 -14.52 -13.91
CA THR A 134 -29.91 -14.06 -12.60
C THR A 134 -28.76 -13.59 -11.71
N ASN A 135 -27.63 -14.30 -11.74
CA ASN A 135 -26.43 -13.90 -10.99
C ASN A 135 -25.84 -12.59 -11.53
N VAL A 136 -25.79 -12.41 -12.85
CA VAL A 136 -25.32 -11.15 -13.44
C VAL A 136 -26.25 -9.98 -13.10
N PHE A 137 -27.57 -10.19 -13.10
CA PHE A 137 -28.52 -9.16 -12.67
C PHE A 137 -28.30 -8.75 -11.20
N HIS A 138 -28.12 -9.72 -10.31
CA HIS A 138 -27.79 -9.47 -8.90
C HIS A 138 -26.46 -8.73 -8.75
N TRP A 139 -25.43 -9.08 -9.54
CA TRP A 139 -24.17 -8.36 -9.52
C TRP A 139 -24.30 -6.93 -10.03
N THR A 140 -25.05 -6.69 -11.12
CA THR A 140 -25.28 -5.32 -11.61
C THR A 140 -25.96 -4.44 -10.57
N GLN A 141 -26.92 -4.97 -9.82
CA GLN A 141 -27.54 -4.23 -8.71
C GLN A 141 -26.53 -3.93 -7.59
N ASN A 142 -25.69 -4.89 -7.23
CA ASN A 142 -24.68 -4.70 -6.20
C ASN A 142 -23.58 -3.72 -6.63
N VAL A 143 -23.18 -3.71 -7.91
CA VAL A 143 -22.24 -2.73 -8.47
C VAL A 143 -22.79 -1.31 -8.35
N HIS A 144 -24.11 -1.11 -8.49
CA HIS A 144 -24.73 0.21 -8.31
C HIS A 144 -24.78 0.67 -6.84
N LEU A 145 -24.77 -0.27 -5.89
CA LEU A 145 -24.74 0.03 -4.45
C LEU A 145 -23.32 0.15 -3.91
N ALA A 146 -22.34 -0.44 -4.60
CA ALA A 146 -20.95 -0.40 -4.24
C ALA A 146 -20.27 0.90 -4.70
N ARG A 147 -19.30 1.37 -3.91
CA ARG A 147 -18.38 2.44 -4.27
C ARG A 147 -17.02 1.87 -4.69
N GLN A 148 -16.81 0.58 -4.43
CA GLN A 148 -15.58 -0.14 -4.67
C GLN A 148 -15.83 -1.57 -5.16
N LEU A 149 -14.98 -2.03 -6.09
CA LEU A 149 -15.02 -3.39 -6.63
C LEU A 149 -13.60 -3.96 -6.65
N GLU A 150 -13.42 -5.10 -5.99
CA GLU A 150 -12.13 -5.81 -5.93
C GLU A 150 -12.23 -7.19 -6.55
N PHE A 151 -11.19 -7.58 -7.28
CA PHE A 151 -11.10 -8.89 -7.92
C PHE A 151 -10.02 -9.76 -7.29
N HIS A 152 -10.38 -11.02 -7.02
CA HIS A 152 -9.53 -12.08 -6.47
C HIS A 152 -9.72 -13.36 -7.31
N ASP A 153 -8.93 -13.59 -8.35
CA ASP A 153 -9.05 -14.77 -9.23
C ASP A 153 -10.44 -15.01 -9.85
N ASP A 154 -11.28 -15.84 -9.26
CA ASP A 154 -12.67 -16.07 -9.66
C ASP A 154 -13.68 -15.56 -8.62
N LEU A 155 -13.24 -14.77 -7.65
CA LEU A 155 -14.04 -14.09 -6.65
C LEU A 155 -14.08 -12.57 -6.92
N VAL A 156 -15.26 -11.99 -6.77
CA VAL A 156 -15.50 -10.54 -6.78
C VAL A 156 -15.94 -10.12 -5.40
N MET A 157 -15.32 -9.07 -4.88
CA MET A 157 -15.62 -8.49 -3.57
C MET A 157 -16.23 -7.10 -3.76
N PHE A 158 -17.22 -6.81 -2.93
CA PHE A 158 -17.87 -5.51 -2.79
C PHE A 158 -17.65 -5.06 -1.34
N PRO A 159 -16.48 -4.46 -1.02
CA PRO A 159 -16.06 -4.21 0.36
C PRO A 159 -17.08 -3.37 1.14
N ASP A 160 -17.65 -2.35 0.49
CA ASP A 160 -18.56 -1.38 1.13
C ASP A 160 -19.88 -1.99 1.61
N ILE A 161 -20.28 -3.12 1.02
CA ILE A 161 -21.53 -3.82 1.36
C ILE A 161 -21.26 -5.19 1.96
N CYS A 162 -20.01 -5.46 2.35
CA CYS A 162 -19.57 -6.73 2.94
C CYS A 162 -20.03 -7.97 2.15
N HIS A 163 -20.04 -7.87 0.81
CA HIS A 163 -20.55 -8.92 -0.06
C HIS A 163 -19.45 -9.47 -0.95
N SER A 164 -19.54 -10.77 -1.27
CA SER A 164 -18.65 -11.43 -2.21
C SER A 164 -19.44 -12.38 -3.09
N ALA A 165 -18.95 -12.58 -4.31
CA ALA A 165 -19.56 -13.48 -5.26
C ALA A 165 -18.51 -14.26 -6.05
N GLN A 166 -18.73 -15.57 -6.15
CA GLN A 166 -17.95 -16.45 -7.01
C GLN A 166 -18.41 -16.33 -8.46
N LEU A 167 -17.48 -16.03 -9.34
CA LEU A 167 -17.68 -15.99 -10.78
C LEU A 167 -17.78 -17.42 -11.35
N PRO A 168 -18.84 -17.76 -12.09
CA PRO A 168 -19.06 -19.08 -12.63
C PRO A 168 -18.04 -19.38 -13.74
N LYS A 169 -17.40 -20.54 -13.65
CA LYS A 169 -16.60 -21.10 -14.76
C LYS A 169 -17.54 -21.73 -15.79
N PRO A 170 -17.30 -21.58 -17.11
CA PRO A 170 -16.14 -20.93 -17.75
C PRO A 170 -16.30 -19.42 -18.04
N ALA A 171 -17.45 -18.81 -17.74
CA ALA A 171 -17.79 -17.44 -18.12
C ALA A 171 -17.07 -16.33 -17.31
N THR A 172 -16.15 -16.70 -16.41
CA THR A 172 -15.41 -15.80 -15.51
C THR A 172 -14.81 -14.60 -16.23
N ALA A 173 -14.15 -14.79 -17.36
CA ALA A 173 -13.50 -13.70 -18.11
C ALA A 173 -14.52 -12.68 -18.67
N CYS A 174 -15.61 -13.16 -19.26
CA CYS A 174 -16.66 -12.32 -19.83
C CYS A 174 -17.39 -11.51 -18.74
N ILE A 175 -17.75 -12.16 -17.63
CA ILE A 175 -18.42 -11.51 -16.51
C ILE A 175 -17.49 -10.48 -15.86
N ARG A 176 -16.24 -10.84 -15.58
CA ARG A 176 -15.23 -9.92 -15.04
C ARG A 176 -15.08 -8.70 -15.93
N SER A 177 -14.88 -8.89 -17.24
CA SER A 177 -14.76 -7.78 -18.17
C SER A 177 -16.01 -6.88 -18.15
N THR A 178 -17.21 -7.45 -18.01
CA THR A 178 -18.46 -6.69 -17.91
C THR A 178 -18.51 -5.87 -16.62
N LEU A 179 -18.15 -6.48 -15.48
CA LEU A 179 -18.10 -5.79 -14.19
C LEU A 179 -17.05 -4.68 -14.17
N GLN A 180 -15.92 -4.86 -14.85
CA GLN A 180 -14.91 -3.81 -15.00
C GLN A 180 -15.39 -2.64 -15.88
N VAL A 181 -16.16 -2.91 -16.93
CA VAL A 181 -16.80 -1.85 -17.73
C VAL A 181 -17.76 -1.06 -16.85
N LEU A 182 -18.62 -1.75 -16.10
CA LEU A 182 -19.56 -1.10 -15.18
C LEU A 182 -18.83 -0.29 -14.11
N ALA A 183 -17.73 -0.81 -13.54
CA ALA A 183 -16.92 -0.10 -12.57
C ALA A 183 -16.36 1.22 -13.14
N ALA A 184 -15.87 1.19 -14.39
CA ALA A 184 -15.40 2.39 -15.08
C ALA A 184 -16.54 3.39 -15.36
N GLU A 185 -17.69 2.92 -15.82
CA GLU A 185 -18.88 3.77 -16.05
C GLU A 185 -19.42 4.43 -14.77
N MET A 186 -19.18 3.78 -13.63
CA MET A 186 -19.60 4.25 -12.31
C MET A 186 -18.51 5.08 -11.59
N GLY A 187 -17.34 5.28 -12.20
CA GLY A 187 -16.29 6.15 -11.68
C GLY A 187 -15.37 5.54 -10.61
N PHE A 188 -15.43 4.23 -10.38
CA PHE A 188 -14.50 3.50 -9.50
C PHE A 188 -13.65 2.47 -10.27
N GLY A 189 -13.50 2.70 -11.57
CA GLY A 189 -12.61 2.02 -12.50
C GLY A 189 -12.15 3.01 -13.57
N ALA A 190 -11.21 2.61 -14.42
CA ALA A 190 -10.77 3.40 -15.57
C ALA A 190 -10.77 2.51 -16.81
N SER A 191 -11.26 3.02 -17.93
CA SER A 191 -11.32 2.28 -19.19
C SER A 191 -10.93 3.20 -20.34
N PHE A 192 -9.97 2.76 -21.15
CA PHE A 192 -9.51 3.54 -22.31
C PHE A 192 -8.99 2.63 -23.42
N VAL A 193 -9.04 3.13 -24.65
CA VAL A 193 -8.38 2.49 -25.78
C VAL A 193 -6.95 3.00 -25.85
N GLU A 194 -5.98 2.09 -25.81
CA GLU A 194 -4.58 2.47 -25.81
C GLU A 194 -4.21 3.12 -27.15
N ALA A 195 -3.55 4.29 -27.12
CA ALA A 195 -3.40 5.15 -28.30
C ALA A 195 -2.51 4.58 -29.42
N ARG A 196 -1.77 3.48 -29.18
CA ARG A 196 -1.01 2.72 -30.19
C ARG A 196 -1.80 1.53 -30.73
N GLY A 197 -3.08 1.40 -30.40
CA GLY A 197 -3.96 0.34 -30.87
C GLY A 197 -3.76 -1.00 -30.16
N LYS A 198 -3.19 -1.00 -28.95
CA LYS A 198 -2.93 -2.24 -28.16
C LYS A 198 -4.16 -2.78 -27.41
N GLY A 199 -5.36 -2.46 -27.89
CA GLY A 199 -6.62 -2.88 -27.27
C GLY A 199 -7.19 -1.92 -26.24
N CYS A 200 -8.29 -2.34 -25.62
CA CYS A 200 -8.96 -1.62 -24.55
C CYS A 200 -8.41 -2.06 -23.20
N VAL A 201 -7.81 -1.11 -22.49
CA VAL A 201 -7.30 -1.27 -21.12
C VAL A 201 -8.41 -0.94 -20.14
N ARG A 202 -8.70 -1.86 -19.21
CA ARG A 202 -9.64 -1.62 -18.11
C ARG A 202 -8.94 -1.86 -16.78
N MET A 203 -8.77 -0.80 -16.00
CA MET A 203 -8.14 -0.79 -14.69
C MET A 203 -9.18 -0.82 -13.57
N THR A 204 -8.94 -1.68 -12.60
CA THR A 204 -9.77 -1.86 -11.40
C THR A 204 -8.89 -2.20 -10.20
N LEU A 205 -9.48 -2.20 -9.01
CA LEU A 205 -8.81 -2.64 -7.80
C LEU A 205 -8.70 -4.17 -7.78
N ALA A 206 -7.63 -4.65 -7.18
CA ALA A 206 -7.39 -6.04 -6.87
C ALA A 206 -7.19 -6.21 -5.37
N SER A 207 -7.21 -7.47 -4.93
CA SER A 207 -6.82 -7.89 -3.58
C SER A 207 -5.65 -7.10 -3.00
N GLN A 208 -5.64 -6.96 -1.66
CA GLN A 208 -4.44 -6.61 -0.90
C GLN A 208 -3.87 -5.23 -1.24
N GLY A 209 -4.73 -4.28 -1.63
CA GLY A 209 -4.30 -2.92 -1.97
C GLY A 209 -3.40 -2.89 -3.19
N LYS A 210 -3.81 -3.58 -4.26
CA LYS A 210 -3.15 -3.58 -5.56
C LYS A 210 -4.11 -3.14 -6.65
N LEU A 211 -3.55 -2.75 -7.78
CA LEU A 211 -4.27 -2.51 -9.02
C LEU A 211 -4.18 -3.73 -9.93
N GLN A 212 -5.16 -3.91 -10.80
CA GLN A 212 -5.12 -4.90 -11.87
C GLN A 212 -5.77 -4.31 -13.11
N TYR A 213 -5.30 -4.74 -14.29
CA TYR A 213 -5.98 -4.41 -15.54
C TYR A 213 -6.23 -5.62 -16.43
N THR A 214 -7.20 -5.45 -17.32
CA THR A 214 -7.42 -6.33 -18.47
C THR A 214 -7.07 -5.59 -19.76
N VAL A 215 -6.58 -6.34 -20.75
CA VAL A 215 -6.45 -5.88 -22.14
C VAL A 215 -7.36 -6.76 -22.99
N ASP A 216 -8.38 -6.17 -23.60
CA ASP A 216 -9.39 -6.90 -24.39
C ASP A 216 -9.99 -8.10 -23.63
N GLY A 217 -10.16 -7.94 -22.30
CA GLY A 217 -10.71 -8.97 -21.41
C GLY A 217 -9.70 -9.97 -20.85
N ALA A 218 -8.45 -10.00 -21.35
CA ALA A 218 -7.39 -10.82 -20.80
C ALA A 218 -6.76 -10.17 -19.56
N CYS A 219 -6.83 -10.83 -18.40
CA CYS A 219 -6.28 -10.34 -17.14
C CYS A 219 -4.74 -10.27 -17.14
N ARG A 220 -4.21 -9.22 -16.53
CA ARG A 220 -2.79 -9.11 -16.18
C ARG A 220 -2.56 -9.34 -14.68
N PRO A 221 -1.34 -9.65 -14.25
CA PRO A 221 -1.00 -9.77 -12.84
C PRO A 221 -1.33 -8.48 -12.06
N PRO A 222 -1.74 -8.58 -10.78
CA PRO A 222 -1.86 -7.41 -9.91
C PRO A 222 -0.53 -6.72 -9.69
N PHE A 223 -0.55 -5.39 -9.57
CA PHE A 223 0.63 -4.53 -9.43
C PHE A 223 0.33 -3.38 -8.45
N SER A 224 1.38 -2.76 -7.94
CA SER A 224 1.37 -1.66 -6.98
C SER A 224 2.20 -0.44 -7.41
N LYS A 225 2.95 -0.53 -8.52
CA LYS A 225 3.82 0.55 -9.01
C LYS A 225 3.28 1.16 -10.30
N MET A 226 3.26 2.48 -10.35
CA MET A 226 2.79 3.24 -11.50
C MET A 226 3.53 4.57 -11.61
N GLN A 227 4.12 4.82 -12.78
CA GLN A 227 4.79 6.09 -13.08
C GLN A 227 4.10 6.77 -14.26
N PHE A 228 3.92 8.08 -14.15
CA PHE A 228 3.36 8.91 -15.22
C PHE A 228 4.48 9.73 -15.87
N GLU A 229 4.55 9.67 -17.19
CA GLU A 229 5.52 10.41 -18.00
C GLU A 229 4.83 10.92 -19.26
N ASP A 230 4.62 12.23 -19.38
CA ASP A 230 3.88 12.85 -20.49
C ASP A 230 2.53 12.17 -20.76
N SER A 231 2.38 11.57 -21.95
CA SER A 231 1.20 10.83 -22.38
C SER A 231 1.27 9.33 -22.08
N PHE A 232 2.26 8.89 -21.31
CA PHE A 232 2.50 7.49 -20.97
C PHE A 232 2.28 7.22 -19.49
N VAL A 233 1.85 5.99 -19.23
CA VAL A 233 1.81 5.37 -17.92
C VAL A 233 2.65 4.11 -17.97
N HIS A 234 3.63 4.02 -17.09
CA HIS A 234 4.55 2.91 -16.96
C HIS A 234 4.10 2.03 -15.80
N PHE A 235 4.16 0.72 -16.00
CA PHE A 235 3.86 -0.30 -14.99
C PHE A 235 5.12 -1.16 -14.80
N PRO A 236 6.08 -0.74 -13.96
CA PRO A 236 7.40 -1.37 -13.89
C PRO A 236 7.34 -2.86 -13.54
N GLU A 237 6.48 -3.25 -12.58
CA GLU A 237 6.31 -4.66 -12.17
C GLU A 237 5.81 -5.56 -13.30
N LEU A 238 5.20 -4.97 -14.33
CA LEU A 238 4.71 -5.69 -15.50
C LEU A 238 5.65 -5.56 -16.70
N GLY A 239 6.67 -4.69 -16.64
CA GLY A 239 7.55 -4.38 -17.77
C GLY A 239 6.79 -3.80 -18.96
N THR A 240 5.69 -3.08 -18.72
CA THR A 240 4.81 -2.57 -19.78
C THR A 240 4.51 -1.08 -19.64
N THR A 241 4.13 -0.46 -20.74
CA THR A 241 3.71 0.95 -20.81
C THR A 241 2.43 1.08 -21.60
N ALA A 242 1.57 2.03 -21.24
CA ALA A 242 0.36 2.38 -21.95
C ALA A 242 0.41 3.87 -22.35
N LYS A 243 0.04 4.17 -23.59
CA LYS A 243 -0.12 5.54 -24.07
C LYS A 243 -1.57 5.98 -23.90
N LEU A 244 -1.78 7.04 -23.12
CA LEU A 244 -3.06 7.67 -22.89
C LEU A 244 -3.53 8.41 -24.16
N PRO A 245 -4.82 8.35 -24.52
CA PRO A 245 -5.38 9.16 -25.60
C PRO A 245 -5.23 10.66 -25.31
N GLN A 246 -4.64 11.42 -26.24
CA GLN A 246 -4.30 12.83 -25.99
C GLN A 246 -5.50 13.70 -25.60
N ALA A 247 -6.67 13.44 -26.20
CA ALA A 247 -7.89 14.20 -25.94
C ALA A 247 -8.40 14.05 -24.49
N GLU A 248 -8.14 12.90 -23.85
CA GLU A 248 -8.70 12.52 -22.54
C GLU A 248 -7.59 12.29 -21.50
N ALA A 249 -6.32 12.55 -21.85
CA ALA A 249 -5.17 12.14 -21.05
C ALA A 249 -5.19 12.73 -19.62
N ALA A 250 -5.64 13.98 -19.46
CA ALA A 250 -5.71 14.63 -18.16
C ALA A 250 -6.77 14.01 -17.24
N GLU A 251 -7.98 13.80 -17.75
CA GLU A 251 -9.08 13.18 -17.02
C GLU A 251 -8.74 11.74 -16.66
N LEU A 252 -8.25 10.97 -17.63
CA LEU A 252 -7.88 9.58 -17.42
C LEU A 252 -6.72 9.46 -16.42
N ARG A 253 -5.74 10.37 -16.46
CA ARG A 253 -4.68 10.41 -15.46
C ARG A 253 -5.24 10.65 -14.05
N ALA A 254 -6.17 11.59 -13.90
CA ALA A 254 -6.83 11.83 -12.61
C ALA A 254 -7.58 10.57 -12.12
N GLN A 255 -8.34 9.91 -12.99
CA GLN A 255 -9.02 8.64 -12.65
C GLN A 255 -8.04 7.54 -12.22
N LEU A 256 -6.91 7.40 -12.91
CA LEU A 256 -5.86 6.43 -12.56
C LEU A 256 -5.20 6.75 -11.21
N GLN A 257 -4.99 8.04 -10.93
CA GLN A 257 -4.47 8.48 -9.64
C GLN A 257 -5.48 8.23 -8.51
N ASP A 258 -6.77 8.47 -8.73
CA ASP A 258 -7.82 8.20 -7.74
C ASP A 258 -7.96 6.70 -7.46
N LEU A 259 -7.83 5.86 -8.49
CA LEU A 259 -7.72 4.41 -8.32
C LEU A 259 -6.48 4.00 -7.50
N ALA A 260 -5.34 4.65 -7.74
CA ALA A 260 -4.13 4.38 -6.97
C ALA A 260 -4.31 4.72 -5.48
N VAL A 261 -5.04 5.80 -5.16
CA VAL A 261 -5.41 6.15 -3.79
C VAL A 261 -6.35 5.10 -3.20
N ALA A 262 -7.38 4.68 -3.94
CA ALA A 262 -8.32 3.64 -3.49
C ALA A 262 -7.63 2.28 -3.24
N ALA A 263 -6.62 1.94 -4.04
CA ALA A 263 -5.78 0.76 -3.84
C ALA A 263 -4.75 0.93 -2.71
N SER A 264 -4.67 2.07 -2.02
CA SER A 264 -3.62 2.37 -1.03
C SER A 264 -2.20 2.26 -1.61
N VAL A 265 -2.04 2.44 -2.93
CA VAL A 265 -0.73 2.55 -3.61
C VAL A 265 -0.35 4.00 -3.90
N ALA A 266 -1.22 4.92 -3.48
CA ALA A 266 -0.97 6.35 -3.39
C ALA A 266 -1.52 6.90 -2.07
N VAL A 267 -0.96 8.02 -1.62
CA VAL A 267 -1.44 8.82 -0.49
C VAL A 267 -1.93 10.15 -1.03
N GLN A 268 -3.12 10.57 -0.61
CA GLN A 268 -3.71 11.84 -1.01
C GLN A 268 -3.94 12.74 0.20
N PHE A 269 -3.60 14.01 0.05
CA PHE A 269 -3.96 15.06 1.00
C PHE A 269 -4.14 16.39 0.25
N ARG A 270 -4.56 17.43 0.96
CA ARG A 270 -4.75 18.77 0.40
C ARG A 270 -3.82 19.76 1.08
N ASP A 271 -3.07 20.50 0.30
CA ASP A 271 -2.30 21.66 0.72
C ASP A 271 -3.05 22.93 0.25
N SER A 272 -2.67 24.09 0.77
CA SER A 272 -3.07 25.43 0.32
C SER A 272 -3.07 25.64 -1.20
N ARG A 273 -2.19 24.93 -1.92
CA ARG A 273 -2.05 25.00 -3.38
C ARG A 273 -2.96 24.07 -4.16
N GLY A 274 -3.49 23.00 -3.54
CA GLY A 274 -4.23 21.98 -4.28
C GLY A 274 -4.21 20.58 -3.65
N ALA A 275 -4.78 19.61 -4.38
CA ALA A 275 -4.72 18.20 -4.04
C ALA A 275 -3.35 17.63 -4.39
N VAL A 276 -2.66 17.08 -3.37
CA VAL A 276 -1.37 16.41 -3.51
C VAL A 276 -1.61 14.92 -3.49
N ARG A 277 -1.03 14.21 -4.46
CA ARG A 277 -1.00 12.75 -4.48
C ARG A 277 0.45 12.30 -4.58
N VAL A 278 0.86 11.38 -3.72
CA VAL A 278 2.20 10.75 -3.74
C VAL A 278 2.01 9.26 -3.97
N PHE A 279 2.74 8.67 -4.89
CA PHE A 279 2.56 7.27 -5.28
C PHE A 279 3.91 6.58 -5.54
N CYS A 280 3.89 5.24 -5.48
CA CYS A 280 5.05 4.41 -5.74
C CYS A 280 5.26 4.32 -7.26
N ALA A 281 6.29 4.99 -7.77
CA ALA A 281 6.59 5.04 -9.19
C ALA A 281 7.31 3.76 -9.64
N ASP A 282 8.37 3.40 -8.93
CA ASP A 282 9.15 2.18 -9.14
C ASP A 282 9.91 1.79 -7.84
N ASP A 283 10.72 0.73 -7.91
CA ASP A 283 11.73 0.46 -6.90
C ASP A 283 12.66 1.65 -6.74
N ARG A 284 12.75 2.13 -5.51
CA ARG A 284 13.54 3.28 -5.09
C ARG A 284 13.07 4.60 -5.69
N LEU A 285 11.85 4.68 -6.22
CA LEU A 285 11.32 5.91 -6.81
C LEU A 285 9.87 6.18 -6.36
N LEU A 286 9.66 7.36 -5.79
CA LEU A 286 8.35 7.95 -5.60
C LEU A 286 8.09 8.98 -6.70
N GLN A 287 6.83 9.30 -6.92
CA GLN A 287 6.42 10.43 -7.74
C GLN A 287 5.23 11.12 -7.08
N CYS A 288 5.09 12.41 -7.30
CA CYS A 288 3.95 13.17 -6.82
C CYS A 288 3.26 13.95 -7.93
N SER A 289 2.04 14.37 -7.65
CA SER A 289 1.29 15.30 -8.49
C SER A 289 0.59 16.35 -7.63
N LEU A 290 0.50 17.57 -8.15
CA LEU A 290 -0.27 18.67 -7.58
C LEU A 290 -1.41 19.02 -8.54
N ASP A 291 -2.67 18.83 -8.12
CA ASP A 291 -3.86 19.00 -8.96
C ASP A 291 -3.77 18.29 -10.33
N GLY A 292 -3.16 17.09 -10.33
CA GLY A 292 -2.97 16.27 -11.52
C GLY A 292 -1.74 16.63 -12.36
N ASP A 293 -1.05 17.73 -12.05
CA ASP A 293 0.24 18.08 -12.65
C ASP A 293 1.34 17.23 -12.02
N VAL A 294 1.90 16.31 -12.81
CA VAL A 294 2.86 15.30 -12.37
C VAL A 294 4.25 15.89 -12.30
N LYS A 295 4.96 15.62 -11.21
CA LYS A 295 6.35 16.05 -11.00
C LYS A 295 7.34 14.93 -11.36
N PRO A 296 8.64 15.24 -11.51
CA PRO A 296 9.67 14.22 -11.66
C PRO A 296 9.67 13.22 -10.49
N THR A 297 10.27 12.06 -10.71
CA THR A 297 10.47 11.06 -9.66
C THR A 297 11.52 11.51 -8.66
N PHE A 298 11.42 11.04 -7.41
CA PHE A 298 12.35 11.35 -6.33
C PHE A 298 12.53 10.17 -5.37
N GLN A 299 13.59 10.17 -4.57
CA GLN A 299 13.91 9.12 -3.59
C GLN A 299 13.78 9.60 -2.14
N GLN A 300 14.01 10.88 -1.90
CA GLN A 300 14.08 11.47 -0.57
C GLN A 300 12.78 12.15 -0.17
N MET A 301 12.39 11.96 1.09
CA MET A 301 11.26 12.63 1.72
C MET A 301 11.64 13.03 3.14
N THR A 302 11.51 14.31 3.45
CA THR A 302 11.87 14.87 4.76
C THR A 302 10.63 15.43 5.44
N PHE A 303 10.26 14.88 6.59
CA PHE A 303 9.22 15.48 7.43
C PHE A 303 9.82 16.57 8.31
N MET A 304 9.21 17.75 8.26
CA MET A 304 9.67 18.94 8.95
C MET A 304 8.95 19.12 10.29
N GLN A 305 9.56 19.92 11.19
CA GLN A 305 8.98 20.19 12.51
C GLN A 305 7.71 21.05 12.44
N ASP A 306 7.56 21.86 11.40
CA ASP A 306 6.41 22.74 11.14
C ASP A 306 5.17 22.00 10.60
N GLY A 307 5.20 20.67 10.53
CA GLY A 307 4.11 19.86 9.99
C GLY A 307 4.23 19.57 8.50
N SER A 308 5.14 20.22 7.76
CA SER A 308 5.30 20.01 6.33
C SER A 308 6.06 18.73 5.96
N VAL A 309 5.97 18.35 4.69
CA VAL A 309 6.77 17.30 4.05
C VAL A 309 7.50 17.89 2.85
N ASP A 310 8.82 17.71 2.82
CA ASP A 310 9.73 18.20 1.78
C ASP A 310 10.23 17.07 0.89
N PHE A 311 10.29 17.34 -0.41
CA PHE A 311 10.82 16.49 -1.48
C PHE A 311 12.00 17.23 -2.13
N PRO A 312 13.21 17.10 -1.56
CA PRO A 312 14.35 17.96 -1.87
C PRO A 312 14.80 17.85 -3.34
N GLU A 313 14.73 16.64 -3.92
CA GLU A 313 15.16 16.37 -5.30
C GLU A 313 14.31 17.09 -6.36
N ILE A 314 13.07 17.44 -6.03
CA ILE A 314 12.16 18.20 -6.90
C ILE A 314 11.92 19.63 -6.39
N GLY A 315 12.56 20.03 -5.30
CA GLY A 315 12.42 21.35 -4.69
C GLY A 315 10.99 21.70 -4.30
N GLN A 316 10.22 20.73 -3.80
CA GLN A 316 8.83 20.91 -3.39
C GLN A 316 8.62 20.56 -1.93
N SER A 317 8.01 21.45 -1.16
CA SER A 317 7.49 21.17 0.18
C SER A 317 6.00 21.40 0.24
N PHE A 318 5.25 20.57 0.98
CA PHE A 318 3.80 20.62 1.11
C PHE A 318 3.39 20.65 2.58
N GLN A 319 2.44 21.52 2.93
CA GLN A 319 1.86 21.52 4.27
C GLN A 319 0.89 20.34 4.41
N LEU A 320 1.08 19.54 5.46
CA LEU A 320 0.09 18.52 5.82
C LEU A 320 -1.10 19.19 6.52
N PRO A 321 -2.34 18.74 6.25
CA PRO A 321 -3.52 19.25 6.94
C PRO A 321 -3.41 19.12 8.47
N GLU A 322 -3.83 20.18 9.17
CA GLU A 322 -3.83 20.22 10.63
C GLU A 322 -4.66 19.08 11.23
N GLY A 323 -4.09 18.36 12.19
CA GLY A 323 -4.70 17.20 12.84
C GLY A 323 -4.63 15.89 12.05
N LEU A 324 -4.14 15.91 10.80
CA LEU A 324 -3.92 14.73 9.96
C LEU A 324 -2.44 14.44 9.69
N GLU A 325 -1.52 15.18 10.29
CA GLU A 325 -0.08 15.05 10.03
C GLU A 325 0.41 13.66 10.41
N SER A 326 0.03 13.17 11.59
CA SER A 326 0.45 11.84 12.09
C SER A 326 -0.04 10.68 11.20
N PRO A 327 -1.34 10.56 10.85
CA PRO A 327 -1.79 9.50 9.95
C PRO A 327 -1.21 9.62 8.54
N LEU A 328 -1.11 10.84 7.98
CA LEU A 328 -0.55 11.04 6.63
C LEU A 328 0.95 10.70 6.57
N ARG A 329 1.72 11.10 7.59
CA ARG A 329 3.14 10.69 7.72
C ARG A 329 3.27 9.18 7.74
N ARG A 330 2.43 8.48 8.51
CA ARG A 330 2.43 7.02 8.55
C ARG A 330 2.15 6.42 7.18
N GLN A 331 1.12 6.91 6.48
CA GLN A 331 0.79 6.44 5.13
C GLN A 331 1.93 6.70 4.14
N LEU A 332 2.56 7.87 4.20
CA LEU A 332 3.72 8.20 3.36
C LEU A 332 4.95 7.34 3.68
N GLN A 333 5.19 7.01 4.95
CA GLN A 333 6.24 6.05 5.34
C GLN A 333 5.94 4.64 4.84
N GLU A 334 4.68 4.19 4.94
CA GLU A 334 4.24 2.89 4.42
C GLU A 334 4.39 2.84 2.89
N LEU A 335 4.09 3.94 2.20
CA LEU A 335 4.34 4.10 0.78
C LEU A 335 5.84 4.04 0.44
N ALA A 336 6.69 4.73 1.20
CA ALA A 336 8.14 4.65 1.03
C ALA A 336 8.67 3.22 1.22
N CYS A 337 8.10 2.45 2.15
CA CYS A 337 8.46 1.04 2.33
C CYS A 337 8.05 0.17 1.12
N LYS A 338 6.89 0.44 0.50
CA LYS A 338 6.48 -0.22 -0.76
C LYS A 338 7.43 0.09 -1.92
N ALA A 339 8.08 1.25 -1.89
CA ALA A 339 9.09 1.67 -2.86
C ALA A 339 10.53 1.25 -2.48
N HIS A 340 10.74 0.48 -1.40
CA HIS A 340 12.08 0.18 -0.85
C HIS A 340 12.92 1.43 -0.49
N LEU A 341 12.25 2.53 -0.17
CA LEU A 341 12.81 3.77 0.40
C LEU A 341 12.55 3.88 1.90
N GLY A 342 12.03 2.81 2.50
CA GLY A 342 11.87 2.68 3.93
C GLY A 342 11.88 1.23 4.37
N VAL A 343 12.01 1.02 5.68
CA VAL A 343 11.93 -0.30 6.29
C VAL A 343 11.11 -0.23 7.56
N MET A 344 10.31 -1.27 7.79
CA MET A 344 9.51 -1.41 9.00
C MET A 344 9.78 -2.76 9.63
N PHE A 345 10.00 -2.77 10.94
CA PHE A 345 10.14 -4.00 11.69
C PHE A 345 9.76 -3.78 13.15
N ARG A 346 9.36 -4.87 13.81
CA ARG A 346 9.19 -4.90 15.26
C ARG A 346 10.49 -5.39 15.89
N GLY A 347 10.90 -4.75 17.00
CA GLY A 347 12.02 -5.25 17.80
C GLY A 347 11.75 -6.67 18.33
N ALA A 348 12.81 -7.45 18.56
CA ALA A 348 12.68 -8.81 19.08
C ALA A 348 12.00 -8.86 20.47
N ARG A 349 11.44 -10.03 20.82
CA ARG A 349 10.80 -10.26 22.13
C ARG A 349 11.73 -9.86 23.28
N GLY A 350 11.24 -9.08 24.24
CA GLY A 350 12.01 -8.57 25.39
C GLY A 350 12.48 -7.12 25.23
N THR A 351 12.54 -6.60 24.00
CA THR A 351 12.49 -5.15 23.75
C THR A 351 11.02 -4.73 23.60
N SER A 352 10.70 -3.43 23.71
CA SER A 352 9.35 -2.85 23.86
C SER A 352 8.26 -3.26 22.85
N GLY A 353 8.49 -4.20 21.92
CA GLY A 353 7.53 -4.64 20.90
C GLY A 353 7.19 -3.56 19.88
N SER A 354 7.83 -2.40 20.00
CA SER A 354 7.56 -1.20 19.24
C SER A 354 7.84 -1.43 17.76
N LEU A 355 6.95 -0.90 16.94
CA LEU A 355 7.10 -0.87 15.49
C LEU A 355 7.96 0.32 15.11
N LEU A 356 9.17 0.02 14.62
CA LEU A 356 10.10 1.00 14.08
C LEU A 356 9.82 1.15 12.59
N ARG A 357 9.77 2.39 12.10
CA ARG A 357 9.68 2.70 10.67
C ARG A 357 10.74 3.71 10.30
N PHE A 358 11.62 3.37 9.38
CA PHE A 358 12.65 4.26 8.85
C PHE A 358 12.35 4.59 7.40
N HIS A 359 12.74 5.78 6.96
CA HIS A 359 12.74 6.15 5.55
C HIS A 359 13.91 7.08 5.22
N VAL A 360 14.23 7.14 3.93
CA VAL A 360 15.32 7.97 3.40
C VAL A 360 14.93 9.45 3.45
N SER A 361 15.77 10.26 4.09
CA SER A 361 15.69 11.72 4.15
C SER A 361 17.03 12.32 3.72
N SER A 362 17.08 13.62 3.42
CA SER A 362 18.33 14.30 3.04
C SER A 362 19.42 14.08 4.09
N GLN A 363 20.47 13.34 3.74
CA GLN A 363 21.65 13.11 4.59
C GLN A 363 21.39 12.42 5.94
N CYS A 364 20.20 11.82 6.13
CA CYS A 364 19.83 11.15 7.36
C CYS A 364 18.71 10.13 7.15
N LEU A 365 18.51 9.26 8.13
CA LEU A 365 17.33 8.42 8.23
C LEU A 365 16.36 9.04 9.22
N GLN A 366 15.16 9.32 8.76
CA GLN A 366 14.08 9.75 9.62
C GLN A 366 13.27 8.52 10.05
N TYR A 367 12.74 8.53 11.27
CA TYR A 367 12.06 7.35 11.78
C TYR A 367 10.98 7.65 12.82
N THR A 368 10.08 6.69 12.99
CA THR A 368 9.03 6.71 14.01
C THR A 368 9.08 5.46 14.89
N VAL A 369 8.67 5.62 16.15
CA VAL A 369 8.46 4.51 17.12
C VAL A 369 6.99 4.50 17.50
N ASP A 370 6.27 3.45 17.11
CA ASP A 370 4.83 3.34 17.34
C ASP A 370 4.04 4.57 16.82
N GLY A 371 4.54 5.16 15.73
CA GLY A 371 3.99 6.37 15.11
C GLY A 371 4.44 7.68 15.75
N SER A 372 5.17 7.66 16.86
CA SER A 372 5.75 8.86 17.47
C SER A 372 7.07 9.24 16.80
N TRP A 373 7.21 10.52 16.48
CA TRP A 373 8.41 11.08 15.85
C TRP A 373 9.62 11.11 16.79
N ARG A 374 10.81 11.06 16.19
CA ARG A 374 12.10 11.03 16.88
C ARG A 374 13.16 11.80 16.10
N ALA A 375 14.29 12.08 16.74
CA ALA A 375 15.41 12.78 16.11
C ALA A 375 15.94 11.99 14.90
N PRO A 376 16.31 12.65 13.78
CA PRO A 376 16.90 11.97 12.64
C PRO A 376 18.18 11.22 13.03
N ILE A 377 18.35 10.05 12.44
CA ILE A 377 19.49 9.17 12.65
C ILE A 377 20.49 9.43 11.55
N GLN A 378 21.73 9.58 11.95
CA GLN A 378 22.84 9.84 11.05
C GLN A 378 23.90 8.74 11.16
N GLN A 379 23.78 7.84 12.13
CA GLN A 379 24.75 6.81 12.46
C GLN A 379 24.04 5.50 12.81
N MET A 380 24.59 4.37 12.38
CA MET A 380 24.07 3.05 12.75
C MET A 380 25.23 2.07 12.93
N CYS A 381 25.35 1.50 14.12
CA CYS A 381 26.35 0.48 14.42
C CYS A 381 25.69 -0.88 14.56
N PHE A 382 26.22 -1.87 13.85
CA PHE A 382 25.73 -3.24 13.88
C PHE A 382 26.72 -4.11 14.66
N SER A 383 26.23 -4.88 15.62
CA SER A 383 27.06 -5.79 16.40
C SER A 383 26.88 -7.25 15.95
N GLU A 384 27.89 -8.09 16.26
CA GLU A 384 27.90 -9.50 15.85
C GLU A 384 26.79 -10.34 16.49
N ASP A 385 26.36 -9.96 17.71
CA ASP A 385 25.24 -10.55 18.45
C ASP A 385 23.85 -10.17 17.88
N GLY A 386 23.84 -9.38 16.81
CA GLY A 386 22.64 -9.00 16.07
C GLY A 386 21.84 -7.85 16.64
N MET A 387 22.50 -7.04 17.47
CA MET A 387 21.97 -5.76 17.89
C MET A 387 22.32 -4.67 16.87
N VAL A 388 21.48 -3.64 16.83
CA VAL A 388 21.74 -2.41 16.09
C VAL A 388 21.64 -1.25 17.05
N ALA A 389 22.74 -0.52 17.21
CA ALA A 389 22.78 0.70 17.99
C ALA A 389 22.51 1.90 17.09
N PHE A 390 21.66 2.78 17.60
CA PHE A 390 21.36 4.09 17.01
C PHE A 390 21.82 5.14 18.01
N PRO A 391 23.05 5.67 17.87
CA PRO A 391 23.66 6.55 18.87
C PRO A 391 22.80 7.76 19.22
N GLU A 392 22.16 8.39 18.23
CA GLU A 392 21.29 9.55 18.41
C GLU A 392 20.03 9.24 19.23
N LEU A 393 19.71 7.96 19.40
CA LEU A 393 18.57 7.49 20.19
C LEU A 393 18.97 7.02 21.57
N GLN A 394 20.28 6.88 21.81
CA GLN A 394 20.83 6.17 22.95
C GLN A 394 20.15 4.80 23.13
N LYS A 395 19.84 4.15 22.00
CA LYS A 395 19.04 2.92 21.97
C LYS A 395 19.72 1.87 21.12
N THR A 396 19.76 0.68 21.69
CA THR A 396 20.18 -0.54 21.00
C THR A 396 18.96 -1.45 20.83
N VAL A 397 18.73 -1.91 19.61
CA VAL A 397 17.57 -2.73 19.24
C VAL A 397 18.05 -4.09 18.77
N ARG A 398 17.49 -5.16 19.37
CA ARG A 398 17.70 -6.52 18.87
C ARG A 398 16.84 -6.76 17.63
N MET A 399 17.47 -7.15 16.53
CA MET A 399 16.75 -7.51 15.30
C MET A 399 16.01 -8.84 15.48
N PRO A 400 14.86 -9.04 14.82
CA PRO A 400 14.18 -10.34 14.79
C PRO A 400 15.08 -11.39 14.10
N GLU A 401 15.26 -12.55 14.72
CA GLU A 401 16.23 -13.56 14.27
C GLU A 401 15.90 -14.14 12.88
N GLU A 402 14.62 -14.35 12.58
CA GLU A 402 14.16 -14.94 11.31
C GLU A 402 14.48 -14.08 10.07
N ASP A 403 14.56 -12.75 10.24
CA ASP A 403 14.77 -11.79 9.14
C ASP A 403 15.99 -10.88 9.34
N ALA A 404 16.85 -11.18 10.33
CA ALA A 404 17.90 -10.28 10.76
C ALA A 404 18.82 -9.86 9.62
N GLU A 405 19.27 -10.83 8.80
CA GLU A 405 20.18 -10.58 7.67
C GLU A 405 19.54 -9.72 6.57
N SER A 406 18.30 -10.04 6.17
CA SER A 406 17.55 -9.26 5.18
C SER A 406 17.32 -7.83 5.67
N LEU A 407 16.93 -7.67 6.93
CA LEU A 407 16.68 -6.37 7.54
C LEU A 407 17.95 -5.52 7.64
N ARG A 408 19.06 -6.17 8.00
CA ARG A 408 20.41 -5.59 8.00
C ARG A 408 20.79 -5.03 6.63
N ILE A 409 20.63 -5.82 5.57
CA ILE A 409 20.90 -5.37 4.19
C ILE A 409 20.00 -4.19 3.82
N MET A 410 18.71 -4.26 4.15
CA MET A 410 17.77 -3.16 3.90
C MET A 410 18.18 -1.87 4.61
N LEU A 411 18.60 -1.93 5.88
CA LEU A 411 19.05 -0.75 6.63
C LEU A 411 20.34 -0.14 6.04
N GLN A 412 21.28 -0.96 5.55
CA GLN A 412 22.47 -0.42 4.85
C GLN A 412 22.12 0.20 3.51
N ASP A 413 21.22 -0.43 2.76
CA ASP A 413 20.78 0.11 1.48
C ASP A 413 20.06 1.46 1.70
N LEU A 414 19.26 1.60 2.76
CA LEU A 414 18.70 2.88 3.18
C LEU A 414 19.77 3.89 3.59
N ALA A 415 20.79 3.47 4.36
CA ALA A 415 21.91 4.34 4.71
C ALA A 415 22.65 4.86 3.47
N ASN A 416 22.86 4.00 2.47
CA ASN A 416 23.48 4.37 1.20
C ASN A 416 22.65 5.42 0.46
N LEU A 417 21.33 5.20 0.37
CA LEU A 417 20.39 6.15 -0.27
C LEU A 417 20.30 7.48 0.48
N ALA A 418 20.37 7.44 1.81
CA ALA A 418 20.42 8.63 2.66
C ALA A 418 21.78 9.32 2.63
N GLY A 419 22.76 8.79 1.92
CA GLY A 419 24.10 9.35 1.87
C GLY A 419 24.93 9.15 3.16
N LEU A 420 24.54 8.24 4.03
CA LEU A 420 25.26 7.79 5.23
C LEU A 420 26.19 6.59 4.95
N GLY A 421 26.21 6.11 3.71
CA GLY A 421 27.07 5.02 3.27
C GLY A 421 27.34 5.03 1.76
N THR A 422 28.00 3.97 1.30
CA THR A 422 28.19 3.63 -0.10
C THR A 422 28.26 2.12 -0.29
N CYS A 423 27.97 1.65 -1.50
CA CYS A 423 28.09 0.24 -1.86
C CYS A 423 28.76 0.05 -3.23
N PHE A 424 29.50 -1.04 -3.37
CA PHE A 424 30.10 -1.43 -4.63
C PHE A 424 30.28 -2.95 -4.68
N VAL A 425 30.45 -3.48 -5.89
CA VAL A 425 30.75 -4.90 -6.11
C VAL A 425 32.21 -5.05 -6.46
N GLU A 426 32.95 -5.79 -5.64
CA GLU A 426 34.36 -6.07 -5.87
C GLU A 426 34.55 -6.88 -7.17
N PRO A 427 35.40 -6.44 -8.12
CA PRO A 427 35.57 -7.10 -9.41
C PRO A 427 36.07 -8.54 -9.32
N GLN A 428 37.02 -8.82 -8.42
CA GLN A 428 37.69 -10.11 -8.32
C GLN A 428 36.83 -11.17 -7.62
N GLY A 429 36.10 -10.78 -6.57
CA GLY A 429 35.31 -11.70 -5.75
C GLY A 429 33.81 -11.69 -6.06
N ARG A 430 33.32 -10.73 -6.86
CA ARG A 430 31.89 -10.41 -7.03
C ARG A 430 31.17 -10.23 -5.68
N ARG A 431 31.90 -9.72 -4.69
CA ARG A 431 31.38 -9.50 -3.34
C ARG A 431 30.77 -8.12 -3.26
N SER A 432 29.56 -8.02 -2.72
CA SER A 432 28.90 -6.76 -2.45
C SER A 432 29.44 -6.19 -1.14
N ILE A 433 30.20 -5.11 -1.23
CA ILE A 433 30.76 -4.39 -0.08
C ILE A 433 29.92 -3.15 0.17
N ARG A 434 29.50 -2.95 1.43
CA ARG A 434 28.78 -1.75 1.88
C ARG A 434 29.58 -1.13 3.01
N VAL A 435 29.80 0.18 2.94
CA VAL A 435 30.50 0.95 3.98
C VAL A 435 29.56 2.04 4.47
N SER A 436 29.40 2.19 5.78
CA SER A 436 28.49 3.15 6.41
C SER A 436 29.08 3.75 7.69
N ILE A 437 28.55 4.88 8.12
CA ILE A 437 28.95 5.54 9.37
C ILE A 437 28.35 4.79 10.57
N ALA A 438 29.21 4.32 11.47
CA ALA A 438 28.82 3.53 12.65
C ALA A 438 28.59 4.39 13.90
N GLY A 439 29.24 5.55 13.98
CA GLY A 439 29.20 6.47 15.11
C GLY A 439 30.53 6.58 15.84
N ASP A 440 30.67 7.56 16.74
CA ASP A 440 31.90 7.83 17.51
C ASP A 440 33.18 8.00 16.66
N GLY A 441 33.03 8.61 15.47
CA GLY A 441 34.13 8.75 14.52
C GLY A 441 34.40 7.50 13.67
N LEU A 442 33.67 6.40 13.88
CA LEU A 442 33.91 5.11 13.26
C LEU A 442 33.09 4.90 11.99
N LEU A 443 33.66 4.09 11.12
CA LEU A 443 33.04 3.46 9.97
C LEU A 443 32.83 1.98 10.26
N GLN A 444 31.89 1.38 9.54
CA GLN A 444 31.67 -0.05 9.53
C GLN A 444 31.41 -0.50 8.10
N TYR A 445 31.79 -1.74 7.79
CA TYR A 445 31.49 -2.34 6.50
C TYR A 445 30.89 -3.74 6.64
N SER A 446 30.18 -4.15 5.59
CA SER A 446 29.70 -5.51 5.42
C SER A 446 30.15 -6.06 4.07
N VAL A 447 30.29 -7.39 4.01
CA VAL A 447 30.58 -8.16 2.80
C VAL A 447 29.46 -9.17 2.62
N ASN A 448 28.67 -9.02 1.55
CA ASN A 448 27.48 -9.83 1.28
C ASN A 448 26.54 -9.90 2.50
N GLY A 449 26.31 -8.77 3.18
CA GLY A 449 25.45 -8.69 4.37
C GLY A 449 26.11 -9.11 5.69
N SER A 450 27.28 -9.75 5.64
CA SER A 450 28.05 -10.10 6.84
C SER A 450 28.92 -8.94 7.31
N TRP A 451 28.64 -8.43 8.50
CA TRP A 451 29.29 -7.27 9.12
C TRP A 451 30.71 -7.56 9.59
N ARG A 452 31.44 -6.49 9.83
CA ARG A 452 32.82 -6.50 10.28
C ARG A 452 32.97 -5.51 11.42
N PRO A 453 34.02 -5.64 12.25
CA PRO A 453 34.29 -4.67 13.31
C PRO A 453 34.37 -3.24 12.76
N CYS A 454 33.98 -2.29 13.59
CA CYS A 454 34.13 -0.87 13.28
C CYS A 454 35.62 -0.49 13.20
N PHE A 455 35.93 0.54 12.42
CA PHE A 455 37.29 1.01 12.16
C PHE A 455 37.28 2.54 11.97
N ARG A 456 38.43 3.21 12.13
CA ARG A 456 38.55 4.67 11.99
C ARG A 456 39.00 5.09 10.60
N GLU A 457 39.89 4.33 10.00
CA GLU A 457 40.61 4.75 8.80
C GLU A 457 40.41 3.80 7.62
N LEU A 458 40.17 4.39 6.45
CA LEU A 458 40.30 3.74 5.16
C LEU A 458 41.25 4.53 4.26
N HIS A 459 41.98 3.81 3.41
CA HIS A 459 42.87 4.40 2.43
C HIS A 459 42.48 3.89 1.06
N VAL A 460 42.31 4.79 0.10
CA VAL A 460 42.13 4.41 -1.30
C VAL A 460 43.41 4.74 -2.03
N ARG A 461 44.10 3.68 -2.49
CA ARG A 461 45.33 3.78 -3.25
C ARG A 461 45.06 4.24 -4.68
N GLU A 462 46.10 4.79 -5.31
CA GLU A 462 46.04 5.26 -6.71
C GLU A 462 45.72 4.12 -7.69
N ASP A 463 46.14 2.90 -7.38
CA ASP A 463 45.81 1.69 -8.14
C ASP A 463 44.38 1.18 -7.88
N GLY A 464 43.53 1.94 -7.19
CA GLY A 464 42.11 1.63 -6.97
C GLY A 464 41.86 0.56 -5.90
N TRP A 465 42.83 0.26 -5.05
CA TRP A 465 42.63 -0.60 -3.89
C TRP A 465 42.16 0.20 -2.68
N LEU A 466 41.05 -0.24 -2.07
CA LEU A 466 40.63 0.18 -0.74
C LEU A 466 41.37 -0.67 0.30
N GLU A 467 42.02 -0.04 1.26
CA GLU A 467 42.68 -0.66 2.39
C GLU A 467 42.04 -0.18 3.70
N ILE A 468 41.83 -1.12 4.62
CA ILE A 468 41.37 -0.89 5.99
C ILE A 468 42.49 -1.40 6.92
N PRO A 469 43.47 -0.54 7.29
CA PRO A 469 44.69 -0.97 7.95
C PRO A 469 44.43 -1.67 9.29
N GLU A 470 43.51 -1.12 10.09
CA GLU A 470 43.14 -1.64 11.42
C GLU A 470 42.67 -3.09 11.39
N LEU A 471 42.10 -3.53 10.26
CA LEU A 471 41.57 -4.87 10.09
C LEU A 471 42.46 -5.75 9.20
N GLY A 472 43.53 -5.19 8.63
CA GLY A 472 44.38 -5.86 7.65
C GLY A 472 43.57 -6.36 6.45
N LYS A 473 42.58 -5.58 6.00
CA LYS A 473 41.69 -5.95 4.88
C LYS A 473 41.88 -5.00 3.71
N SER A 474 41.71 -5.53 2.51
CA SER A 474 41.69 -4.75 1.29
C SER A 474 40.63 -5.26 0.33
N ALA A 475 40.18 -4.39 -0.56
CA ALA A 475 39.24 -4.71 -1.61
C ALA A 475 39.53 -3.87 -2.86
N LYS A 476 39.36 -4.46 -4.04
CA LYS A 476 39.55 -3.75 -5.30
C LYS A 476 38.28 -2.96 -5.66
N LEU A 477 38.43 -1.66 -5.92
CA LEU A 477 37.32 -0.84 -6.44
C LEU A 477 37.06 -1.16 -7.93
N PRO A 478 35.82 -1.05 -8.40
CA PRO A 478 35.50 -1.19 -9.82
C PRO A 478 36.19 -0.13 -10.66
N ASP A 479 36.95 -0.52 -11.69
CA ASP A 479 37.80 0.41 -12.46
C ASP A 479 37.01 1.59 -13.07
N GLY A 480 35.78 1.36 -13.53
CA GLY A 480 34.92 2.41 -14.10
C GLY A 480 34.30 3.38 -13.08
N GLN A 481 34.40 3.11 -11.78
CA GLN A 481 33.82 3.92 -10.71
C GLN A 481 34.83 4.27 -9.61
N ALA A 482 36.09 3.84 -9.73
CA ALA A 482 37.09 3.90 -8.68
C ALA A 482 37.28 5.31 -8.12
N THR A 483 37.41 6.32 -8.98
CA THR A 483 37.59 7.72 -8.56
C THR A 483 36.38 8.27 -7.81
N ALA A 484 35.17 8.03 -8.32
CA ALA A 484 33.94 8.50 -7.67
C ALA A 484 33.71 7.81 -6.32
N LEU A 485 33.96 6.49 -6.25
CA LEU A 485 33.88 5.73 -5.01
C LEU A 485 34.98 6.14 -4.02
N ALA A 486 36.19 6.42 -4.49
CA ALA A 486 37.28 6.92 -3.64
C ALA A 486 36.90 8.24 -2.98
N HIS A 487 36.41 9.20 -3.77
CA HIS A 487 35.92 10.48 -3.26
C HIS A 487 34.80 10.26 -2.23
N ARG A 488 33.84 9.38 -2.54
CA ARG A 488 32.73 9.07 -1.66
C ARG A 488 33.16 8.45 -0.34
N LEU A 489 34.09 7.51 -0.36
CA LEU A 489 34.63 6.86 0.84
C LEU A 489 35.40 7.87 1.71
N GLN A 490 36.14 8.79 1.08
CA GLN A 490 36.82 9.88 1.81
C GLN A 490 35.82 10.87 2.43
N GLU A 491 34.72 11.19 1.74
CA GLU A 491 33.63 12.00 2.32
C GLU A 491 33.01 11.30 3.52
N LEU A 492 32.76 10.00 3.45
CA LEU A 492 32.22 9.22 4.56
C LEU A 492 33.16 9.22 5.77
N GLN A 493 34.47 9.04 5.55
CA GLN A 493 35.46 9.13 6.63
C GLN A 493 35.52 10.54 7.24
N ARG A 494 35.49 11.60 6.43
CA ARG A 494 35.42 12.97 6.94
C ARG A 494 34.13 13.22 7.73
N ALA A 495 33.00 12.70 7.24
CA ALA A 495 31.71 12.83 7.90
C ALA A 495 31.62 12.03 9.21
N SER A 496 32.27 10.87 9.32
CA SER A 496 32.35 10.14 10.58
C SER A 496 33.14 10.94 11.62
N GLN A 497 34.28 11.52 11.22
CA GLN A 497 35.19 12.24 12.12
C GLN A 497 34.71 13.66 12.51
N GLY A 498 34.02 14.35 11.60
CA GLY A 498 33.58 15.74 11.80
C GLY A 498 32.32 15.90 12.63
N ARG A 499 31.65 14.82 13.03
CA ARG A 499 30.43 14.90 13.84
C ARG A 499 30.80 15.07 15.32
N PRO A 500 30.17 16.03 16.02
CA PRO A 500 30.44 16.24 17.43
C PRO A 500 30.18 14.93 18.16
N GLN A 501 31.17 14.50 18.94
CA GLN A 501 30.96 13.49 19.95
C GLN A 501 29.78 14.01 20.79
N GLY A 502 28.63 13.34 20.72
CA GLY A 502 27.65 13.48 21.80
C GLY A 502 28.41 13.25 23.11
N PRO A 503 28.06 13.92 24.22
CA PRO A 503 28.81 13.80 25.45
C PRO A 503 29.09 12.33 25.68
N SER A 504 30.36 11.95 25.62
CA SER A 504 30.79 10.59 25.91
C SER A 504 30.67 10.44 27.42
N GLU A 505 29.45 10.40 27.91
CA GLU A 505 29.17 9.69 29.14
C GLU A 505 29.31 8.21 28.78
N THR A 506 30.55 7.75 28.77
CA THR A 506 30.89 6.48 29.40
C THR A 506 30.56 6.60 30.90
N GLY A 507 29.29 6.88 31.21
CA GLY A 507 28.69 6.46 32.45
C GLY A 507 28.37 4.98 32.31
N PRO A 508 28.34 4.21 33.42
CA PRO A 508 28.10 2.78 33.36
C PRO A 508 26.79 2.53 32.61
N ALA A 509 26.84 1.64 31.62
CA ALA A 509 25.64 1.18 30.93
C ALA A 509 24.69 0.61 32.00
N LEU A 510 23.58 1.31 32.26
CA LEU A 510 22.53 0.84 33.14
C LEU A 510 21.69 -0.18 32.37
N TRP A 511 21.85 -1.44 32.72
CA TRP A 511 21.02 -2.51 32.17
C TRP A 511 19.72 -2.57 32.98
N LEU A 512 18.60 -2.39 32.31
CA LEU A 512 17.27 -2.62 32.88
C LEU A 512 16.92 -4.10 32.68
N VAL A 513 17.11 -4.90 33.74
CA VAL A 513 16.61 -6.27 33.78
C VAL A 513 15.24 -6.24 34.43
N VAL A 514 14.21 -6.54 33.64
CA VAL A 514 12.83 -6.70 34.14
C VAL A 514 12.56 -8.20 34.20
N ASP A 515 12.57 -8.76 35.41
CA ASP A 515 12.14 -10.13 35.65
C ASP A 515 11.04 -10.15 36.73
N ALA A 516 9.98 -10.90 36.44
CA ALA A 516 8.86 -11.21 37.33
C ALA A 516 8.37 -10.09 38.28
N GLY A 517 8.22 -8.85 37.78
CA GLY A 517 7.57 -7.76 38.54
C GLY A 517 8.48 -6.95 39.46
N CYS A 518 9.81 -7.13 39.41
CA CYS A 518 10.77 -6.22 40.04
C CYS A 518 11.63 -5.52 38.99
N VAL A 519 11.85 -4.21 39.18
CA VAL A 519 12.78 -3.40 38.39
C VAL A 519 14.09 -3.34 39.17
N GLN A 520 15.15 -3.94 38.64
CA GLN A 520 16.51 -3.78 39.18
C GLN A 520 17.36 -2.99 38.18
N LEU A 521 17.98 -1.92 38.68
CA LEU A 521 19.03 -1.17 37.99
C LEU A 521 20.37 -1.79 38.37
N THR A 522 21.11 -2.32 37.41
CA THR A 522 22.47 -2.82 37.63
C THR A 522 23.47 -2.03 36.79
N SER A 523 24.54 -1.54 37.43
CA SER A 523 25.72 -0.97 36.78
C SER A 523 26.82 -2.02 36.73
N GLN A 524 27.48 -2.16 35.60
CA GLN A 524 28.60 -3.08 35.42
C GLN A 524 29.90 -2.43 35.88
N ASP A 525 29.98 -2.05 37.15
CA ASP A 525 31.24 -1.81 37.84
C ASP A 525 31.22 -2.62 39.14
N ARG A 526 31.84 -3.79 39.08
CA ARG A 526 32.39 -4.47 40.25
C ARG A 526 33.89 -4.54 40.04
N ASP A 527 34.52 -3.40 40.28
CA ASP A 527 35.72 -3.27 41.12
C ASP A 527 35.59 -1.98 41.94
#